data_AF-A0A955KZF0-F1
#
_entry.id   AF-A0A955KZF0-F1
#
_cell.length_a   1.000
_cell.length_b   1.000
_cell.length_c   1.000
_cell.angle_alpha   90.00
_cell.angle_beta   90.00
_cell.angle_gamma   90.00
#
_symmetry.space_group_name_H-M   'P 1'
#
loop_
_entity.id
_entity.type
_entity.pdbx_description
1 polymer ?
#
loop_
_entity_poly.entity_id
_entity_poly.type
_entity_poly.pdbx_seq_one_letter_code
_entity_poly.pdbx_strand_id
1 'polypeptide(L)'
;TIGAVKVSSFSPANGTSKVARNSYIYVSFDQQVDHDSAQQHFSVNPPLSGNIVWEGNQMVFQPTQLMNFQTTYTAAVAPGVKTVYGLDSKEAFSTAFTTVSNTTIIPGFSSASFDKQDYSFSCTVAATKMALRWKNIYLSEYDIIYNRLGADQSSMDCTSGTCYWGNPNAMYLGYPNGSGTYGTGQSAYGVHWLPIINLFTSLGIQTELKRNWNVYGLAETIDAGHPVQIWWWNGISNLYGNSGLGGSRIDWIDRATGQSVEAIHGMHSVLVVGFNGEVSSPTSFIVLDPWWGYNYYSIAKFNSQWPKLQNTGLIIY
;
A
#
# COMPACT_ATOMS: atom_id res chain seq x y z
N THR A 1 9.97 -45.26 -28.79
CA THR A 1 9.16 -45.59 -27.60
C THR A 1 8.61 -44.30 -27.04
N ILE A 2 7.31 -44.26 -26.72
CA ILE A 2 6.74 -43.18 -25.90
C ILE A 2 7.48 -43.24 -24.56
N GLY A 3 8.05 -42.11 -24.11
CA GLY A 3 8.97 -42.05 -22.97
C GLY A 3 8.31 -42.33 -21.62
N ALA A 4 8.98 -41.92 -20.54
CA ALA A 4 8.34 -41.86 -19.23
C ALA A 4 7.31 -40.73 -19.20
N VAL A 5 6.12 -40.99 -18.65
CA VAL A 5 5.06 -39.99 -18.52
C VAL A 5 5.50 -38.80 -17.68
N LYS A 6 5.08 -37.60 -18.08
CA LYS A 6 5.38 -36.34 -17.41
C LYS A 6 4.14 -35.50 -17.23
N VAL A 7 4.17 -34.63 -16.23
CA VAL A 7 3.22 -33.51 -16.17
C VAL A 7 3.68 -32.46 -17.17
N SER A 8 2.87 -32.21 -18.20
CA SER A 8 3.13 -31.21 -19.24
C SER A 8 2.79 -29.79 -18.78
N SER A 9 1.81 -29.64 -17.89
CA SER A 9 1.44 -28.35 -17.30
C SER A 9 0.65 -28.49 -16.00
N PHE A 10 0.75 -27.45 -15.17
CA PHE A 10 -0.17 -27.19 -14.08
C PHE A 10 -0.92 -25.89 -14.33
N SER A 11 -2.18 -25.82 -13.88
CA SER A 11 -2.91 -24.58 -13.71
C SER A 11 -3.54 -24.56 -12.31
N PRO A 12 -3.27 -23.57 -11.46
CA PRO A 12 -2.39 -22.42 -11.68
C PRO A 12 -0.91 -22.80 -11.92
N ALA A 13 -0.25 -22.05 -12.80
CA ALA A 13 1.16 -22.25 -13.12
C ALA A 13 2.06 -21.87 -11.94
N ASN A 14 3.30 -22.36 -11.94
CA ASN A 14 4.23 -22.13 -10.84
C ASN A 14 4.54 -20.63 -10.68
N GLY A 15 4.45 -20.13 -9.45
CA GLY A 15 4.63 -18.72 -9.10
C GLY A 15 3.40 -17.83 -9.36
N THR A 16 2.27 -18.39 -9.81
CA THR A 16 1.05 -17.59 -10.03
C THR A 16 0.58 -16.97 -8.71
N SER A 17 0.32 -15.66 -8.72
CA SER A 17 -0.21 -14.93 -7.57
C SER A 17 -1.63 -14.46 -7.82
N LYS A 18 -2.34 -14.06 -6.76
CA LYS A 18 -3.73 -13.58 -6.82
C LYS A 18 -4.69 -14.60 -7.42
N VAL A 19 -4.47 -15.89 -7.17
CA VAL A 19 -5.39 -16.96 -7.57
C VAL A 19 -6.70 -16.83 -6.80
N ALA A 20 -7.84 -16.91 -7.50
CA ALA A 20 -9.14 -16.86 -6.85
C ALA A 20 -9.32 -18.07 -5.92
N ARG A 21 -9.98 -17.87 -4.77
CA ARG A 21 -10.08 -18.91 -3.72
C ARG A 21 -10.93 -20.11 -4.12
N ASN A 22 -11.75 -19.96 -5.16
CA ASN A 22 -12.58 -21.00 -5.76
C ASN A 22 -11.97 -21.62 -7.03
N SER A 23 -10.71 -21.30 -7.37
CA SER A 23 -10.04 -21.89 -8.53
C SER A 23 -9.81 -23.39 -8.35
N TYR A 24 -9.94 -24.14 -9.44
CA TYR A 24 -9.56 -25.55 -9.52
C TYR A 24 -8.07 -25.69 -9.83
N ILE A 25 -7.53 -26.87 -9.54
CA ILE A 25 -6.15 -27.24 -9.85
C ILE A 25 -6.17 -28.27 -10.97
N TYR A 26 -5.55 -27.94 -12.09
CA TYR A 26 -5.45 -28.78 -13.28
C TYR A 26 -4.03 -29.33 -13.39
N VAL A 27 -3.94 -30.63 -13.67
CA VAL A 27 -2.69 -31.34 -13.94
C VAL A 27 -2.82 -32.02 -15.29
N SER A 28 -2.09 -31.54 -16.29
CA SER A 28 -2.11 -32.14 -17.63
C SER A 28 -0.93 -33.09 -17.77
N PHE A 29 -1.19 -34.32 -18.20
CA PHE A 29 -0.15 -35.28 -18.55
C PHE A 29 0.16 -35.20 -20.05
N ASP A 30 1.41 -35.50 -20.44
CA ASP A 30 1.82 -35.54 -21.85
C ASP A 30 1.31 -36.78 -22.62
N GLN A 31 0.75 -37.76 -21.90
CA GLN A 31 0.19 -39.00 -22.41
C GLN A 31 -0.87 -39.56 -21.45
N GLN A 32 -1.55 -40.63 -21.87
CA GLN A 32 -2.59 -41.27 -21.07
C GLN A 32 -1.98 -42.03 -19.86
N VAL A 33 -2.56 -41.80 -18.67
CA VAL A 33 -2.12 -42.40 -17.40
C VAL A 33 -3.23 -43.26 -16.79
N ASP A 34 -2.83 -44.15 -15.88
CA ASP A 34 -3.78 -44.80 -14.98
C ASP A 34 -4.30 -43.78 -13.96
N HIS A 35 -5.61 -43.54 -13.98
CA HIS A 35 -6.24 -42.47 -13.22
C HIS A 35 -6.14 -42.68 -11.70
N ASP A 36 -6.30 -43.92 -11.23
CA ASP A 36 -6.24 -44.23 -9.79
C ASP A 36 -4.81 -44.06 -9.26
N SER A 37 -3.82 -44.51 -10.04
CA SER A 37 -2.40 -44.28 -9.75
C SER A 37 -2.07 -42.79 -9.70
N ALA A 38 -2.47 -42.01 -10.69
CA ALA A 38 -2.21 -40.57 -10.71
C ALA A 38 -2.83 -39.86 -9.49
N GLN A 39 -4.06 -40.23 -9.11
CA GLN A 39 -4.75 -39.68 -7.94
C GLN A 39 -4.03 -40.02 -6.62
N GLN A 40 -3.54 -41.26 -6.46
CA GLN A 40 -2.80 -41.66 -5.26
C GLN A 40 -1.46 -40.93 -5.10
N HIS A 41 -0.88 -40.44 -6.20
CA HIS A 41 0.38 -39.69 -6.18
C HIS A 41 0.17 -38.16 -6.12
N PHE A 42 -1.08 -37.69 -6.20
CA PHE A 42 -1.40 -36.27 -6.15
C PHE A 42 -1.57 -35.77 -4.70
N SER A 43 -1.05 -34.58 -4.43
CA SER A 43 -1.22 -33.92 -3.14
C SER A 43 -1.26 -32.39 -3.29
N VAL A 44 -1.88 -31.73 -2.32
CA VAL A 44 -1.86 -30.27 -2.18
C VAL A 44 -1.47 -29.92 -0.75
N ASN A 45 -0.58 -28.94 -0.58
CA ASN A 45 -0.17 -28.43 0.72
C ASN A 45 -0.27 -26.89 0.77
N PRO A 46 -0.94 -26.26 1.76
CA PRO A 46 -1.72 -26.87 2.83
C PRO A 46 -2.82 -27.82 2.32
N PRO A 47 -3.21 -28.84 3.09
CA PRO A 47 -4.17 -29.84 2.64
C PRO A 47 -5.53 -29.21 2.34
N LEU A 48 -6.13 -29.64 1.23
CA LEU A 48 -7.47 -29.26 0.79
C LEU A 48 -8.34 -30.50 0.64
N SER A 49 -9.59 -30.42 1.08
CA SER A 49 -10.62 -31.39 0.69
C SER A 49 -11.15 -31.04 -0.68
N GLY A 50 -11.36 -32.04 -1.54
CA GLY A 50 -11.81 -31.84 -2.90
C GLY A 50 -12.18 -33.13 -3.59
N ASN A 51 -12.80 -33.00 -4.76
CA ASN A 51 -13.09 -34.11 -5.66
C ASN A 51 -12.12 -34.07 -6.84
N ILE A 52 -11.82 -35.24 -7.42
CA ILE A 52 -11.05 -35.34 -8.65
C ILE A 52 -11.97 -35.78 -9.78
N VAL A 53 -11.92 -35.05 -10.89
CA VAL A 53 -12.56 -35.42 -12.15
C VAL A 53 -11.50 -35.46 -13.25
N TRP A 54 -11.78 -36.21 -14.31
CA TRP A 54 -10.86 -36.40 -15.44
C TRP A 54 -11.47 -35.90 -16.74
N GLU A 55 -10.68 -35.15 -17.49
CA GLU A 55 -11.00 -34.65 -18.83
C GLU A 55 -9.91 -35.11 -19.79
N GLY A 56 -10.08 -36.30 -20.39
CA GLY A 56 -9.02 -36.94 -21.18
C GLY A 56 -7.78 -37.23 -20.34
N ASN A 57 -6.62 -36.68 -20.73
CA ASN A 57 -5.35 -36.82 -20.00
C ASN A 57 -5.13 -35.72 -18.95
N GLN A 58 -6.17 -34.98 -18.57
CA GLN A 58 -6.09 -33.92 -17.57
C GLN A 58 -6.85 -34.32 -16.30
N MET A 59 -6.15 -34.28 -15.17
CA MET A 59 -6.73 -34.43 -13.85
C MET A 59 -7.13 -33.06 -13.31
N VAL A 60 -8.37 -32.93 -12.85
CA VAL A 60 -8.91 -31.68 -12.31
C VAL A 60 -9.30 -31.92 -10.85
N PHE A 61 -8.57 -31.28 -9.94
CA PHE A 61 -8.89 -31.25 -8.52
C PHE A 61 -9.78 -30.05 -8.21
N GLN A 62 -10.96 -30.32 -7.67
CA GLN A 62 -12.00 -29.35 -7.35
C GLN A 62 -12.13 -29.22 -5.82
N PRO A 63 -11.53 -28.19 -5.18
CA PRO A 63 -11.69 -27.97 -3.75
C PRO A 63 -13.16 -27.81 -3.35
N THR A 64 -13.60 -28.48 -2.30
CA THR A 64 -14.99 -28.38 -1.78
C THR A 64 -15.19 -27.18 -0.86
N GLN A 65 -14.11 -26.52 -0.46
CA GLN A 65 -14.10 -25.32 0.37
C GLN A 65 -13.22 -24.26 -0.31
N LEU A 66 -13.51 -22.99 -0.03
CA LEU A 66 -12.65 -21.89 -0.48
C LEU A 66 -11.27 -22.04 0.15
N MET A 67 -10.23 -22.04 -0.69
CA MET A 67 -8.84 -21.97 -0.25
C MET A 67 -8.61 -20.79 0.68
N ASN A 68 -7.65 -20.79 1.59
CA ASN A 68 -7.40 -19.66 2.50
C ASN A 68 -6.92 -18.42 1.74
N PHE A 69 -7.14 -17.22 2.29
CA PHE A 69 -6.56 -15.98 1.74
C PHE A 69 -5.03 -15.98 1.91
N GLN A 70 -4.32 -15.27 1.03
CA GLN A 70 -2.87 -15.02 1.12
C GLN A 70 -2.04 -16.29 1.38
N THR A 71 -2.50 -17.44 0.92
CA THR A 71 -1.90 -18.73 1.23
C THR A 71 -1.25 -19.29 -0.02
N THR A 72 0.02 -19.67 0.09
CA THR A 72 0.72 -20.40 -0.96
C THR A 72 0.38 -21.88 -0.86
N TYR A 73 -0.29 -22.39 -1.88
CA TYR A 73 -0.58 -23.80 -2.05
C TYR A 73 0.42 -24.42 -3.04
N THR A 74 0.99 -25.55 -2.66
CA THR A 74 1.83 -26.38 -3.51
C THR A 74 1.05 -27.62 -3.91
N ALA A 75 0.73 -27.73 -5.20
CA ALA A 75 0.19 -28.97 -5.77
C ALA A 75 1.33 -29.80 -6.35
N ALA A 76 1.36 -31.08 -6.05
CA ALA A 76 2.44 -31.98 -6.45
C ALA A 76 1.92 -33.33 -6.90
N VAL A 77 2.64 -33.92 -7.86
CA VAL A 77 2.51 -35.31 -8.31
C VAL A 77 3.82 -36.01 -8.01
N ALA A 78 3.79 -36.97 -7.09
CA ALA A 78 4.96 -37.77 -6.73
C ALA A 78 5.40 -38.70 -7.89
N PRO A 79 6.64 -39.19 -7.90
CA PRO A 79 7.09 -40.21 -8.85
C PRO A 79 6.28 -41.50 -8.71
N GLY A 80 6.16 -42.28 -9.78
CA GLY A 80 5.50 -43.59 -9.77
C GLY A 80 4.11 -43.63 -10.39
N VAL A 81 3.67 -42.54 -11.05
CA VAL A 81 2.42 -42.52 -11.82
C VAL A 81 2.50 -43.55 -12.94
N LYS A 82 1.57 -44.51 -12.91
CA LYS A 82 1.48 -45.56 -13.92
C LYS A 82 0.96 -45.02 -15.24
N THR A 83 1.60 -45.41 -16.33
CA THR A 83 1.16 -45.05 -17.67
C THR A 83 0.29 -46.14 -18.29
N VAL A 84 -0.61 -45.77 -19.21
CA VAL A 84 -1.33 -46.75 -20.04
C VAL A 84 -0.43 -47.29 -21.16
N TYR A 85 0.40 -46.41 -21.74
CA TYR A 85 1.37 -46.75 -22.78
C TYR A 85 2.74 -46.12 -22.44
N GLY A 86 3.84 -46.85 -22.58
CA GLY A 86 5.20 -46.30 -22.36
C GLY A 86 5.78 -46.66 -20.99
N LEU A 87 6.51 -45.73 -20.37
CA LEU A 87 7.15 -45.92 -19.06
C LEU A 87 6.48 -45.09 -17.95
N ASP A 88 6.49 -45.61 -16.72
CA ASP A 88 5.98 -44.91 -15.53
C ASP A 88 6.76 -43.63 -15.23
N SER A 89 6.14 -42.68 -14.50
CA SER A 89 6.83 -41.45 -14.10
C SER A 89 7.98 -41.76 -13.14
N LYS A 90 9.12 -41.10 -13.35
CA LYS A 90 10.31 -41.23 -12.48
C LYS A 90 10.59 -39.98 -11.66
N GLU A 91 10.05 -38.84 -12.08
CA GLU A 91 10.30 -37.54 -11.50
C GLU A 91 9.06 -37.06 -10.75
N ALA A 92 9.28 -36.24 -9.73
CA ALA A 92 8.22 -35.51 -9.06
C ALA A 92 7.96 -34.21 -9.84
N PHE A 93 6.70 -33.81 -9.90
CA PHE A 93 6.29 -32.56 -10.52
C PHE A 93 5.52 -31.72 -9.51
N SER A 94 5.73 -30.40 -9.50
CA SER A 94 4.97 -29.52 -8.62
C SER A 94 4.78 -28.13 -9.19
N THR A 95 3.76 -27.45 -8.67
CA THR A 95 3.49 -26.03 -8.86
C THR A 95 3.20 -25.41 -7.51
N ALA A 96 3.65 -24.18 -7.28
CA ALA A 96 3.23 -23.37 -6.15
C ALA A 96 2.49 -22.13 -6.64
N PHE A 97 1.35 -21.81 -6.03
CA PHE A 97 0.58 -20.61 -6.35
C PHE A 97 0.02 -19.97 -5.08
N THR A 98 -0.17 -18.66 -5.10
CA THR A 98 -0.65 -17.90 -3.94
C THR A 98 -2.04 -17.33 -4.24
N THR A 99 -2.97 -17.59 -3.32
CA THR A 99 -4.34 -17.06 -3.41
C THR A 99 -4.38 -15.54 -3.20
N VAL A 100 -5.49 -14.93 -3.61
CA VAL A 100 -5.78 -13.51 -3.33
C VAL A 100 -5.68 -13.20 -1.84
N SER A 101 -5.29 -11.98 -1.50
CA SER A 101 -5.32 -11.45 -0.13
C SER A 101 -6.75 -11.10 0.29
N ASN A 102 -7.02 -11.11 1.60
CA ASN A 102 -8.23 -10.48 2.13
C ASN A 102 -8.14 -8.95 1.98
N THR A 103 -9.27 -8.26 1.89
CA THR A 103 -9.32 -6.79 1.77
C THR A 103 -10.14 -6.23 2.92
N THR A 104 -9.50 -5.38 3.74
CA THR A 104 -10.15 -4.61 4.80
C THR A 104 -10.22 -3.14 4.38
N ILE A 105 -11.41 -2.56 4.39
CA ILE A 105 -11.62 -1.12 4.18
C ILE A 105 -12.53 -0.59 5.28
N ILE A 106 -12.20 0.58 5.81
CA ILE A 106 -12.98 1.22 6.87
C ILE A 106 -14.35 1.61 6.32
N PRO A 107 -15.46 1.29 7.03
CA PRO A 107 -16.80 1.71 6.64
C PRO A 107 -16.91 3.24 6.47
N GLY A 108 -17.69 3.66 5.47
CA GLY A 108 -17.89 5.09 5.15
C GLY A 108 -16.90 5.65 4.12
N PHE A 109 -15.87 4.89 3.74
CA PHE A 109 -15.02 5.23 2.60
C PHE A 109 -15.54 4.57 1.31
N SER A 110 -15.78 5.40 0.29
CA SER A 110 -16.22 4.99 -1.06
C SER A 110 -15.54 5.86 -2.11
N SER A 111 -15.73 5.58 -3.40
CA SER A 111 -15.18 6.43 -4.47
C SER A 111 -15.53 7.91 -4.33
N ALA A 112 -16.68 8.26 -3.74
CA ALA A 112 -17.10 9.63 -3.47
C ALA A 112 -16.34 10.31 -2.31
N SER A 113 -15.63 9.54 -1.49
CA SER A 113 -14.80 10.06 -0.39
C SER A 113 -13.52 10.73 -0.91
N PHE A 114 -13.11 10.46 -2.15
CA PHE A 114 -11.96 11.10 -2.77
C PHE A 114 -12.21 12.60 -2.98
N ASP A 115 -11.20 13.39 -2.66
CA ASP A 115 -11.10 14.79 -3.02
C ASP A 115 -9.72 15.08 -3.61
N LYS A 116 -9.70 15.60 -4.83
CA LYS A 116 -8.45 16.01 -5.47
C LYS A 116 -8.02 17.33 -4.84
N GLN A 117 -6.73 17.46 -4.55
CA GLN A 117 -6.25 18.70 -3.95
C GLN A 117 -6.58 19.92 -4.83
N ASP A 118 -7.12 20.97 -4.20
CA ASP A 118 -7.54 22.21 -4.87
C ASP A 118 -6.33 23.06 -5.32
N TYR A 119 -5.18 22.89 -4.65
CA TYR A 119 -3.95 23.65 -4.88
C TYR A 119 -2.72 22.74 -5.06
N SER A 120 -1.65 23.23 -5.70
CA SER A 120 -0.44 22.43 -5.99
C SER A 120 0.29 21.90 -4.75
N PHE A 121 0.25 22.62 -3.62
CA PHE A 121 0.97 22.29 -2.39
C PHE A 121 0.05 21.98 -1.19
N SER A 122 -1.20 21.61 -1.44
CA SER A 122 -2.19 21.38 -0.38
C SER A 122 -2.47 19.91 -0.05
N CYS A 123 -1.61 18.98 -0.44
CA CYS A 123 -1.80 17.53 -0.20
C CYS A 123 -2.19 17.17 1.25
N THR A 124 -1.53 17.74 2.26
CA THR A 124 -1.87 17.56 3.67
C THR A 124 -3.27 18.05 4.00
N VAL A 125 -3.68 19.18 3.42
CA VAL A 125 -4.99 19.77 3.66
C VAL A 125 -6.07 18.97 2.96
N ALA A 126 -5.83 18.51 1.73
CA ALA A 126 -6.73 17.63 0.99
C ALA A 126 -6.93 16.28 1.73
N ALA A 127 -5.86 15.66 2.23
CA ALA A 127 -5.96 14.45 3.04
C ALA A 127 -6.75 14.67 4.34
N THR A 128 -6.54 15.81 5.00
CA THR A 128 -7.32 16.22 6.18
C THR A 128 -8.80 16.40 5.84
N LYS A 129 -9.11 17.06 4.72
CA LYS A 129 -10.47 17.29 4.20
C LYS A 129 -11.19 15.96 3.94
N MET A 130 -10.51 14.98 3.35
CA MET A 130 -11.08 13.63 3.17
C MET A 130 -11.37 12.93 4.50
N ALA A 131 -10.51 13.07 5.51
CA ALA A 131 -10.76 12.53 6.86
C ALA A 131 -11.92 13.24 7.58
N LEU A 132 -12.03 14.57 7.44
CA LEU A 132 -13.15 15.34 7.99
C LEU A 132 -14.49 14.96 7.33
N ARG A 133 -14.50 14.70 6.03
CA ARG A 133 -15.70 14.22 5.32
C ARG A 133 -16.18 12.87 5.85
N TRP A 134 -15.27 11.98 6.22
CA TRP A 134 -15.63 10.72 6.90
C TRP A 134 -16.31 10.96 8.26
N LYS A 135 -16.00 12.08 8.92
CA LYS A 135 -16.71 12.58 10.12
C LYS A 135 -17.95 13.43 9.82
N ASN A 136 -18.44 13.45 8.57
CA ASN A 136 -19.53 14.32 8.10
C ASN A 136 -19.26 15.83 8.30
N ILE A 137 -17.98 16.25 8.27
CA ILE A 137 -17.57 17.65 8.34
C ILE A 137 -17.03 18.08 6.97
N TYR A 138 -17.56 19.18 6.45
CA TYR A 138 -17.24 19.68 5.11
C TYR A 138 -16.60 21.06 5.21
N LEU A 139 -15.29 21.12 4.98
CA LEU A 139 -14.52 22.36 4.90
C LEU A 139 -13.84 22.46 3.53
N SER A 140 -13.61 23.69 3.05
CA SER A 140 -12.77 23.92 1.87
C SER A 140 -11.30 23.94 2.27
N GLU A 141 -10.40 23.66 1.32
CA GLU A 141 -8.96 23.78 1.59
C GLU A 141 -8.57 25.22 1.94
N TYR A 142 -9.25 26.20 1.32
CA TYR A 142 -9.09 27.61 1.67
C TYR A 142 -9.43 27.90 3.13
N ASP A 143 -10.58 27.41 3.63
CA ASP A 143 -10.97 27.62 5.02
C ASP A 143 -9.95 27.00 5.99
N ILE A 144 -9.54 25.76 5.69
CA ILE A 144 -8.54 25.08 6.51
C ILE A 144 -7.23 25.89 6.54
N ILE A 145 -6.69 26.26 5.37
CA ILE A 145 -5.39 26.95 5.29
C ILE A 145 -5.44 28.32 5.96
N TYR A 146 -6.39 29.17 5.58
CA TYR A 146 -6.35 30.59 5.95
C TYR A 146 -7.11 30.93 7.24
N ASN A 147 -8.21 30.24 7.53
CA ASN A 147 -9.06 30.58 8.67
C ASN A 147 -8.83 29.68 9.89
N ARG A 148 -8.29 28.47 9.70
CA ARG A 148 -8.08 27.50 10.78
C ARG A 148 -6.61 27.33 11.17
N LEU A 149 -5.74 27.11 10.19
CA LEU A 149 -4.31 26.86 10.43
C LEU A 149 -3.50 28.17 10.48
N GLY A 150 -3.89 29.15 9.67
CA GLY A 150 -3.04 30.29 9.33
C GLY A 150 -1.95 29.91 8.33
N ALA A 151 -1.38 30.90 7.66
CA ALA A 151 -0.33 30.70 6.67
C ALA A 151 0.81 31.72 6.80
N ASP A 152 2.05 31.23 6.86
CA ASP A 152 3.25 32.04 6.71
C ASP A 152 3.63 32.08 5.22
N GLN A 153 3.40 33.24 4.60
CA GLN A 153 3.67 33.48 3.18
C GLN A 153 5.06 34.09 2.92
N SER A 154 5.95 34.09 3.91
CA SER A 154 7.36 34.41 3.71
C SER A 154 8.04 33.34 2.86
N SER A 155 9.18 33.69 2.26
CA SER A 155 10.02 32.74 1.52
C SER A 155 11.19 32.28 2.38
N MET A 156 11.71 31.07 2.14
CA MET A 156 12.97 30.62 2.74
C MET A 156 14.14 31.51 2.31
N ASP A 157 15.04 31.81 3.25
CA ASP A 157 16.25 32.62 3.04
C ASP A 157 17.49 31.79 3.35
N CYS A 158 18.34 31.57 2.35
CA CYS A 158 19.60 30.82 2.47
C CYS A 158 20.84 31.68 2.16
N THR A 159 20.71 33.01 2.12
CA THR A 159 21.78 33.93 1.68
C THR A 159 23.05 33.85 2.54
N SER A 160 22.91 33.47 3.82
CA SER A 160 24.02 33.30 4.77
C SER A 160 24.71 31.93 4.69
N GLY A 161 24.31 31.04 3.78
CA GLY A 161 24.74 29.64 3.73
C GLY A 161 23.96 28.71 4.68
N THR A 162 23.31 29.26 5.70
CA THR A 162 22.27 28.57 6.49
C THR A 162 20.90 29.02 6.02
N CYS A 163 19.97 28.07 5.86
CA CYS A 163 18.60 28.34 5.47
C CYS A 163 17.73 28.67 6.68
N TYR A 164 16.90 29.71 6.56
CA TYR A 164 15.95 30.16 7.57
C TYR A 164 14.56 30.33 6.97
N TRP A 165 13.52 29.83 7.64
CA TRP A 165 12.12 30.01 7.25
C TRP A 165 11.17 29.85 8.45
N GLY A 166 9.85 29.83 8.21
CA GLY A 166 8.84 29.54 9.22
C GLY A 166 8.79 28.07 9.60
N ASN A 167 7.87 27.69 10.50
CA ASN A 167 7.78 26.34 11.02
C ASN A 167 6.47 25.65 10.59
N PRO A 168 6.52 24.50 9.88
CA PRO A 168 5.33 23.81 9.40
C PRO A 168 4.57 23.10 10.53
N ASN A 169 5.18 22.99 11.72
CA ASN A 169 4.50 22.58 12.94
C ASN A 169 3.75 23.72 13.64
N ALA A 170 3.93 24.97 13.20
CA ALA A 170 3.19 26.11 13.72
C ALA A 170 1.97 26.46 12.85
N MET A 171 2.14 26.49 11.53
CA MET A 171 1.09 26.84 10.56
C MET A 171 1.45 26.38 9.14
N TYR A 172 0.59 26.66 8.16
CA TYR A 172 0.88 26.36 6.76
C TYR A 172 2.02 27.24 6.22
N LEU A 173 2.99 26.66 5.49
CA LEU A 173 4.12 27.40 4.92
C LEU A 173 4.01 27.58 3.41
N GLY A 174 4.03 28.86 3.02
CA GLY A 174 4.08 29.34 1.65
C GLY A 174 2.72 29.54 1.00
N TYR A 175 2.71 29.61 -0.33
CA TYR A 175 1.50 29.81 -1.13
C TYR A 175 0.97 28.47 -1.64
N PRO A 176 -0.32 28.13 -1.50
CA PRO A 176 -0.85 26.84 -1.95
C PRO A 176 -0.64 26.55 -3.45
N ASN A 177 -0.64 27.59 -4.29
CA ASN A 177 -0.32 27.52 -5.73
C ASN A 177 1.12 27.96 -6.06
N GLY A 178 1.99 28.03 -5.05
CA GLY A 178 3.38 28.44 -5.21
C GLY A 178 4.25 27.40 -5.91
N SER A 179 5.55 27.63 -5.88
CA SER A 179 6.58 26.75 -6.41
C SER A 179 7.34 26.02 -5.29
N GLY A 180 7.81 24.81 -5.59
CA GLY A 180 8.81 24.11 -4.76
C GLY A 180 10.21 24.72 -4.88
N THR A 181 10.37 25.75 -5.71
CA THR A 181 11.58 26.56 -5.81
C THR A 181 11.63 27.59 -4.69
N TYR A 182 12.49 27.30 -3.72
CA TYR A 182 12.81 28.19 -2.62
C TYR A 182 13.60 29.40 -3.14
N GLY A 183 13.22 30.60 -2.72
CA GLY A 183 13.90 31.85 -3.08
C GLY A 183 13.44 32.51 -4.38
N THR A 184 12.51 31.90 -5.13
CA THR A 184 11.75 32.59 -6.20
C THR A 184 10.38 33.00 -5.67
N GLY A 185 9.81 34.11 -6.15
CA GLY A 185 8.51 34.61 -5.67
C GLY A 185 7.44 33.51 -5.61
N GLN A 186 6.77 33.40 -4.45
CA GLN A 186 5.78 32.39 -4.07
C GLN A 186 6.32 30.95 -3.86
N SER A 187 7.23 30.74 -2.90
CA SER A 187 7.63 29.39 -2.46
C SER A 187 6.52 28.68 -1.66
N ALA A 188 6.51 27.35 -1.65
CA ALA A 188 5.55 26.51 -0.95
C ALA A 188 6.17 25.25 -0.36
N TYR A 189 5.70 24.85 0.83
CA TYR A 189 6.08 23.60 1.47
C TYR A 189 4.87 22.82 2.00
N GLY A 190 3.89 23.50 2.59
CA GLY A 190 2.72 22.89 3.20
C GLY A 190 2.78 22.91 4.72
N VAL A 191 2.19 21.91 5.37
CA VAL A 191 2.00 21.87 6.84
C VAL A 191 2.29 20.49 7.40
N HIS A 192 2.80 20.45 8.63
CA HIS A 192 3.04 19.22 9.40
C HIS A 192 1.82 18.85 10.25
N TRP A 193 1.97 17.80 11.06
CA TRP A 193 0.91 17.18 11.84
C TRP A 193 0.38 18.05 13.00
N LEU A 194 1.19 18.91 13.64
CA LEU A 194 0.72 19.66 14.83
C LEU A 194 -0.45 20.61 14.54
N PRO A 195 -0.44 21.45 13.48
CA PRO A 195 -1.59 22.28 13.16
C PRO A 195 -2.84 21.46 12.79
N ILE A 196 -2.64 20.28 12.18
CA ILE A 196 -3.75 19.35 11.86
C ILE A 196 -4.35 18.73 13.12
N ILE A 197 -3.53 18.33 14.10
CA ILE A 197 -3.99 17.87 15.42
C ILE A 197 -4.83 18.95 16.11
N ASN A 198 -4.36 20.20 16.08
CA ASN A 198 -5.08 21.33 16.67
C ASN A 198 -6.43 21.58 15.99
N LEU A 199 -6.48 21.47 14.65
CA LEU A 199 -7.73 21.55 13.90
C LEU A 199 -8.72 20.46 14.34
N PHE A 200 -8.32 19.19 14.34
CA PHE A 200 -9.19 18.10 14.79
C PHE A 200 -9.66 18.29 16.24
N THR A 201 -8.74 18.69 17.13
CA THR A 201 -9.05 18.97 18.54
C THR A 201 -10.08 20.09 18.67
N SER A 202 -9.97 21.17 17.88
CA SER A 202 -10.93 22.28 17.88
C SER A 202 -12.34 21.87 17.41
N LEU A 203 -12.43 20.78 16.65
CA LEU A 203 -13.68 20.19 16.18
C LEU A 203 -14.19 19.06 17.09
N GLY A 204 -13.52 18.81 18.23
CA GLY A 204 -13.88 17.75 19.17
C GLY A 204 -13.54 16.34 18.68
N ILE A 205 -12.64 16.21 17.70
CA ILE A 205 -12.19 14.92 17.17
C ILE A 205 -10.89 14.53 17.84
N GLN A 206 -10.86 13.35 18.45
CA GLN A 206 -9.65 12.81 19.05
C GLN A 206 -8.71 12.32 17.95
N THR A 207 -7.41 12.57 18.15
CA THR A 207 -6.35 12.05 17.27
C THR A 207 -5.14 11.58 18.06
N GLU A 208 -4.37 10.64 17.53
CA GLU A 208 -3.10 10.19 18.11
C GLU A 208 -1.96 10.29 17.09
N LEU A 209 -0.89 11.02 17.44
CA LEU A 209 0.31 11.11 16.63
C LEU A 209 1.22 9.91 16.88
N LYS A 210 1.61 9.23 15.82
CA LYS A 210 2.62 8.16 15.83
C LYS A 210 3.88 8.61 15.09
N ARG A 211 5.04 8.29 15.65
CA ARG A 211 6.39 8.53 15.12
C ARG A 211 7.20 7.25 15.22
N ASN A 212 8.16 7.08 14.32
CA ASN A 212 8.96 5.84 14.18
C ASN A 212 8.07 4.59 14.13
N TRP A 213 6.89 4.74 13.51
CA TRP A 213 5.88 3.71 13.48
C TRP A 213 6.17 2.64 12.43
N ASN A 214 5.33 1.61 12.36
CA ASN A 214 5.51 0.50 11.43
C ASN A 214 4.19 0.13 10.74
N VAL A 215 4.30 -0.65 9.66
CA VAL A 215 3.15 -1.06 8.85
C VAL A 215 2.19 -2.00 9.58
N TYR A 216 2.65 -2.75 10.59
CA TYR A 216 1.77 -3.66 11.34
C TYR A 216 0.84 -2.88 12.27
N GLY A 217 1.37 -1.90 13.02
CA GLY A 217 0.55 -1.01 13.84
C GLY A 217 -0.40 -0.15 13.01
N LEU A 218 0.00 0.24 11.80
CA LEU A 218 -0.89 0.89 10.85
C LEU A 218 -2.03 -0.05 10.44
N ALA A 219 -1.73 -1.29 10.04
CA ALA A 219 -2.76 -2.27 9.67
C ALA A 219 -3.74 -2.56 10.83
N GLU A 220 -3.23 -2.72 12.06
CA GLU A 220 -4.04 -2.90 13.27
C GLU A 220 -4.99 -1.72 13.50
N THR A 221 -4.52 -0.49 13.30
CA THR A 221 -5.34 0.72 13.45
C THR A 221 -6.46 0.79 12.40
N ILE A 222 -6.14 0.43 11.17
CA ILE A 222 -7.13 0.38 10.08
C ILE A 222 -8.15 -0.74 10.32
N ASP A 223 -7.72 -1.90 10.81
CA ASP A 223 -8.59 -3.03 11.16
C ASP A 223 -9.56 -2.67 12.30
N ALA A 224 -9.09 -1.84 13.24
CA ALA A 224 -9.92 -1.25 14.30
C ALA A 224 -10.89 -0.15 13.80
N GLY A 225 -10.88 0.19 12.50
CA GLY A 225 -11.83 1.14 11.91
C GLY A 225 -11.39 2.61 11.94
N HIS A 226 -10.11 2.89 12.22
CA HIS A 226 -9.61 4.26 12.35
C HIS A 226 -8.71 4.63 11.16
N PRO A 227 -9.10 5.62 10.32
CA PRO A 227 -8.26 6.04 9.22
C PRO A 227 -7.01 6.77 9.73
N VAL A 228 -5.94 6.74 8.94
CA VAL A 228 -4.66 7.34 9.31
C VAL A 228 -4.18 8.27 8.22
N GLN A 229 -3.98 9.54 8.54
CA GLN A 229 -3.27 10.47 7.67
C GLN A 229 -1.77 10.30 7.88
N ILE A 230 -0.98 10.17 6.80
CA ILE A 230 0.48 10.01 6.89
C ILE A 230 1.20 11.14 6.18
N TRP A 231 2.47 11.35 6.55
CA TRP A 231 3.43 12.23 5.87
C TRP A 231 4.60 11.41 5.38
N TRP A 232 4.92 11.52 4.10
CA TRP A 232 5.96 10.72 3.46
C TRP A 232 6.55 11.44 2.24
N TRP A 233 7.50 10.79 1.55
CA TRP A 233 8.00 11.26 0.26
C TRP A 233 7.13 10.75 -0.89
N ASN A 234 6.75 11.60 -1.85
CA ASN A 234 5.89 11.21 -2.98
C ASN A 234 6.50 10.21 -3.98
N GLY A 235 7.82 10.00 -3.98
CA GLY A 235 8.50 9.07 -4.89
C GLY A 235 8.89 9.62 -6.26
N ILE A 236 8.56 10.87 -6.58
CA ILE A 236 8.75 11.45 -7.93
C ILE A 236 9.55 12.75 -7.88
N SER A 237 9.30 13.59 -6.86
CA SER A 237 9.99 14.87 -6.72
C SER A 237 11.45 14.66 -6.33
N ASN A 238 12.32 14.77 -7.33
CA ASN A 238 13.78 14.81 -7.18
C ASN A 238 14.26 16.27 -7.12
N LEU A 239 15.39 16.50 -6.47
CA LEU A 239 16.06 17.80 -6.54
C LEU A 239 16.46 18.10 -8.00
N TYR A 240 16.08 19.28 -8.49
CA TYR A 240 16.56 20.00 -9.68
C TYR A 240 17.56 19.24 -10.56
N GLY A 241 17.06 18.38 -11.46
CA GLY A 241 17.86 17.82 -12.54
C GLY A 241 19.01 16.88 -12.12
N ASN A 242 19.11 16.47 -10.85
CA ASN A 242 20.12 15.52 -10.40
C ASN A 242 19.45 14.21 -9.96
N SER A 243 19.70 13.16 -10.73
CA SER A 243 18.99 11.87 -10.73
C SER A 243 19.28 10.97 -9.51
N GLY A 244 19.38 11.52 -8.28
CA GLY A 244 19.77 10.73 -7.11
C GLY A 244 19.29 11.16 -5.72
N LEU A 245 18.50 12.24 -5.57
CA LEU A 245 18.21 12.83 -4.25
C LEU A 245 16.70 12.95 -3.90
N GLY A 246 15.83 12.12 -4.49
CA GLY A 246 14.42 12.09 -4.12
C GLY A 246 14.19 11.79 -2.62
N GLY A 247 13.41 12.64 -1.94
CA GLY A 247 13.16 12.52 -0.50
C GLY A 247 14.35 12.91 0.38
N SER A 248 15.29 13.71 -0.14
CA SER A 248 16.39 14.27 0.63
C SER A 248 15.92 15.26 1.68
N ARG A 249 16.67 15.37 2.77
CA ARG A 249 16.47 16.40 3.79
C ARG A 249 16.74 17.79 3.21
N ILE A 250 15.90 18.75 3.57
CA ILE A 250 16.00 20.17 3.21
C ILE A 250 15.83 21.04 4.45
N ASP A 251 16.31 20.56 5.59
CA ASP A 251 16.11 21.19 6.89
C ASP A 251 16.55 22.65 6.91
N TRP A 252 15.88 23.45 7.73
CA TRP A 252 16.20 24.85 7.94
C TRP A 252 16.05 25.22 9.41
N ILE A 253 16.46 26.44 9.75
CA ILE A 253 16.29 27.01 11.09
C ILE A 253 15.00 27.84 11.12
N ASP A 254 14.12 27.54 12.07
CA ASP A 254 12.94 28.36 12.34
C ASP A 254 13.38 29.77 12.77
N ARG A 255 12.96 30.79 12.01
CA ARG A 255 13.29 32.19 12.27
C ARG A 255 12.81 32.68 13.64
N ALA A 256 11.70 32.15 14.11
CA ALA A 256 11.09 32.62 15.35
C ALA A 256 11.78 32.05 16.59
N THR A 257 12.23 30.79 16.51
CA THR A 257 12.70 30.04 17.69
C THR A 257 14.18 29.67 17.64
N GLY A 258 14.82 29.72 16.47
CA GLY A 258 16.18 29.23 16.25
C GLY A 258 16.28 27.70 16.24
N GLN A 259 15.16 26.98 16.32
CA GLN A 259 15.16 25.51 16.32
C GLN A 259 15.30 24.94 14.91
N SER A 260 15.91 23.77 14.80
CA SER A 260 15.97 23.04 13.53
C SER A 260 14.60 22.47 13.16
N VAL A 261 14.20 22.68 11.91
CA VAL A 261 12.98 22.14 11.32
C VAL A 261 13.34 20.99 10.40
N GLU A 262 12.83 19.81 10.73
CA GLU A 262 12.94 18.63 9.87
C GLU A 262 12.05 18.78 8.64
N ALA A 263 12.63 18.65 7.45
CA ALA A 263 11.88 18.74 6.22
C ALA A 263 12.50 17.89 5.11
N ILE A 264 11.66 17.45 4.17
CA ILE A 264 12.10 16.72 2.99
C ILE A 264 11.59 17.37 1.71
N HIS A 265 12.37 17.24 0.64
CA HIS A 265 11.91 17.59 -0.68
C HIS A 265 10.84 16.58 -1.15
N GLY A 266 9.75 17.07 -1.74
CA GLY A 266 8.65 16.21 -2.18
C GLY A 266 7.86 15.60 -1.04
N MET A 267 7.79 16.28 0.11
CA MET A 267 6.84 15.94 1.17
C MET A 267 5.44 15.85 0.58
N HIS A 268 4.76 14.76 0.90
CA HIS A 268 3.39 14.48 0.49
C HIS A 268 2.63 13.89 1.66
N SER A 269 1.31 14.06 1.63
CA SER A 269 0.43 13.51 2.64
C SER A 269 -0.79 12.88 2.00
N VAL A 270 -1.17 11.73 2.54
CA VAL A 270 -2.23 10.87 2.02
C VAL A 270 -3.03 10.29 3.17
N LEU A 271 -4.26 9.85 2.90
CA LEU A 271 -5.13 9.22 3.89
C LEU A 271 -5.21 7.71 3.65
N VAL A 272 -4.76 6.91 4.61
CA VAL A 272 -4.85 5.45 4.60
C VAL A 272 -6.20 5.03 5.16
N VAL A 273 -6.95 4.23 4.41
CA VAL A 273 -8.36 3.89 4.71
C VAL A 273 -8.65 2.39 4.66
N GLY A 274 -7.66 1.57 4.32
CA GLY A 274 -7.81 0.13 4.15
C GLY A 274 -6.47 -0.56 3.94
N PHE A 275 -6.47 -1.88 3.92
CA PHE A 275 -5.31 -2.70 3.55
C PHE A 275 -5.72 -4.03 2.94
N ASN A 276 -4.78 -4.69 2.27
CA ASN A 276 -4.92 -6.06 1.81
C ASN A 276 -3.97 -6.98 2.56
N GLY A 277 -4.41 -8.19 2.89
CA GLY A 277 -3.66 -9.19 3.66
C GLY A 277 -4.19 -9.29 5.09
N GLU A 278 -3.41 -9.93 5.95
CA GLU A 278 -3.67 -10.00 7.39
C GLU A 278 -2.94 -8.87 8.13
N VAL A 279 -3.42 -8.47 9.32
CA VAL A 279 -2.76 -7.44 10.16
C VAL A 279 -1.29 -7.77 10.45
N SER A 280 -0.98 -9.06 10.67
CA SER A 280 0.37 -9.55 10.93
C SER A 280 1.24 -9.65 9.67
N SER A 281 0.65 -9.61 8.47
CA SER A 281 1.34 -9.73 7.20
C SER A 281 0.65 -8.95 6.08
N PRO A 282 0.50 -7.62 6.20
CA PRO A 282 -0.18 -6.83 5.18
C PRO A 282 0.64 -6.86 3.88
N THR A 283 -0.04 -6.78 2.74
CA THR A 283 0.58 -6.82 1.40
C THR A 283 0.55 -5.46 0.72
N SER A 284 -0.46 -4.65 1.03
CA SER A 284 -0.61 -3.28 0.53
C SER A 284 -1.60 -2.51 1.39
N PHE A 285 -1.53 -1.18 1.33
CA PHE A 285 -2.53 -0.28 1.89
C PHE A 285 -3.39 0.33 0.79
N ILE A 286 -4.67 0.54 1.10
CA ILE A 286 -5.62 1.31 0.31
C ILE A 286 -5.53 2.76 0.78
N VAL A 287 -5.19 3.64 -0.15
CA VAL A 287 -4.85 5.03 0.13
C VAL A 287 -5.69 5.95 -0.74
N LEU A 288 -6.28 6.95 -0.11
CA LEU A 288 -6.82 8.14 -0.75
C LEU A 288 -5.68 9.13 -0.96
N ASP A 289 -5.13 9.13 -2.18
CA ASP A 289 -4.05 10.02 -2.57
C ASP A 289 -4.62 11.29 -3.20
N PRO A 290 -4.36 12.50 -2.65
CA PRO A 290 -4.88 13.75 -3.20
C PRO A 290 -4.52 14.03 -4.67
N TRP A 291 -3.51 13.36 -5.22
CA TRP A 291 -3.12 13.50 -6.63
C TRP A 291 -3.82 12.52 -7.55
N TRP A 292 -4.05 11.29 -7.09
CA TRP A 292 -4.37 10.15 -7.95
C TRP A 292 -5.59 9.34 -7.50
N GLY A 293 -6.27 9.75 -6.44
CA GLY A 293 -7.45 9.07 -5.92
C GLY A 293 -7.12 7.77 -5.20
N TYR A 294 -8.06 6.82 -5.26
CA TYR A 294 -7.91 5.50 -4.67
C TYR A 294 -6.74 4.74 -5.30
N ASN A 295 -5.74 4.44 -4.48
CA ASN A 295 -4.56 3.70 -4.88
C ASN A 295 -4.25 2.56 -3.92
N TYR A 296 -3.57 1.54 -4.44
CA TYR A 296 -3.06 0.41 -3.68
C TYR A 296 -1.55 0.49 -3.66
N TYR A 297 -0.98 0.77 -2.51
CA TYR A 297 0.47 0.92 -2.35
C TYR A 297 1.05 -0.26 -1.58
N SER A 298 2.05 -0.92 -2.17
CA SER A 298 2.71 -2.08 -1.58
C SER A 298 3.46 -1.72 -0.29
N ILE A 299 3.68 -2.72 0.55
CA ILE A 299 4.54 -2.55 1.75
C ILE A 299 5.95 -2.08 1.37
N ALA A 300 6.48 -2.53 0.23
CA ALA A 300 7.78 -2.07 -0.27
C ALA A 300 7.80 -0.56 -0.55
N LYS A 301 6.70 0.02 -1.05
CA LYS A 301 6.56 1.47 -1.24
C LYS A 301 6.49 2.21 0.10
N PHE A 302 5.71 1.71 1.05
CA PHE A 302 5.67 2.27 2.41
C PHE A 302 7.06 2.27 3.06
N ASN A 303 7.78 1.15 2.97
CA ASN A 303 9.11 1.02 3.55
C ASN A 303 10.17 1.90 2.88
N SER A 304 9.99 2.33 1.63
CA SER A 304 10.94 3.22 0.95
C SER A 304 10.61 4.71 1.13
N GLN A 305 9.33 5.07 1.30
CA GLN A 305 8.86 6.46 1.31
C GLN A 305 8.53 7.00 2.69
N TRP A 306 7.87 6.22 3.53
CA TRP A 306 7.37 6.67 4.84
C TRP A 306 8.47 6.96 5.87
N PRO A 307 9.60 6.21 5.92
CA PRO A 307 10.69 6.52 6.84
C PRO A 307 11.38 7.86 6.60
N LYS A 308 11.21 8.49 5.42
CA LYS A 308 11.81 9.80 5.10
C LYS A 308 11.33 10.92 6.04
N LEU A 309 10.15 10.76 6.62
CA LEU A 309 9.62 11.58 7.71
C LEU A 309 9.26 10.70 8.91
N GLN A 310 10.18 9.80 9.28
CA GLN A 310 10.12 9.00 10.50
C GLN A 310 8.81 8.23 10.69
N ASN A 311 8.25 7.69 9.60
CA ASN A 311 7.02 6.91 9.64
C ASN A 311 5.89 7.65 10.37
N THR A 312 5.75 8.96 10.12
CA THR A 312 4.77 9.79 10.82
C THR A 312 3.35 9.50 10.34
N GLY A 313 2.46 9.20 11.27
CA GLY A 313 1.04 9.00 11.02
C GLY A 313 0.19 9.64 12.11
N LEU A 314 -0.99 10.12 11.74
CA LEU A 314 -1.99 10.68 12.62
C LEU A 314 -3.24 9.80 12.55
N ILE A 315 -3.52 9.09 13.64
CA ILE A 315 -4.73 8.28 13.79
C ILE A 315 -5.90 9.23 14.04
N ILE A 316 -7.00 9.03 13.33
CA ILE A 316 -8.25 9.77 13.53
C ILE A 316 -9.30 8.80 14.10
N TYR A 317 -9.79 9.05 15.33
CA TYR A 317 -10.79 8.21 16.00
C TYR A 317 -12.19 8.56 15.58
#